data_AF-A0AA39H5D2-F1
#
_entry.id   AF-A0AA39H5D2-F1
#
_cell.length_a   1.000
_cell.length_b   1.000
_cell.length_c   1.000
_cell.angle_alpha   90.00
_cell.angle_beta   90.00
_cell.angle_gamma   90.00
#
_symmetry.space_group_name_H-M   'P 1'
#
loop_
_entity.id
_entity.type
_entity.pdbx_description
1 polymer ?
#
loop_
_entity_poly.entity_id
_entity_poly.type
_entity_poly.pdbx_seq_one_letter_code
_entity_poly.pdbx_strand_id
1 'polypeptide(L)' 'MLSFQVTRTISEGTYVVVFAVQDVATGVHGVIKIAKLVGNDAGNQTAEWESFILEKMYRCNPNSSIVRLLDKGMLAD' A
#
# COMPACT_ATOMS: atom_id res chain seq x y z
N MET A 1 10.11 -3.82 -13.03
CA MET A 1 9.93 -4.38 -11.68
C MET A 1 10.23 -3.26 -10.71
N LEU A 2 9.25 -2.81 -9.92
CA LEU A 2 9.48 -1.78 -8.91
C LEU A 2 10.27 -2.42 -7.76
N SER A 3 11.39 -1.82 -7.38
CA SER A 3 12.20 -2.28 -6.26
C SER A 3 12.23 -1.19 -5.22
N PHE A 4 11.49 -1.38 -4.12
CA PHE A 4 11.34 -0.36 -3.10
C PHE A 4 12.29 -0.62 -1.95
N GLN A 5 13.11 0.37 -1.62
CA GLN A 5 13.91 0.37 -0.41
C GLN A 5 13.13 1.06 0.72
N VAL A 6 12.98 0.37 1.85
CA VAL A 6 12.41 0.96 3.06
C VAL A 6 13.37 2.01 3.62
N THR A 7 12.90 3.24 3.79
CA THR A 7 13.69 4.33 4.37
C THR A 7 13.39 4.54 5.84
N ARG A 8 12.12 4.39 6.24
CA ARG A 8 11.70 4.39 7.65
C ARG A 8 10.32 3.77 7.85
N THR A 9 10.04 3.30 9.05
CA THR A 9 8.68 3.00 9.51
C THR A 9 7.94 4.31 9.80
N ILE A 10 6.77 4.49 9.19
CA ILE A 10 5.86 5.62 9.48
C ILE A 10 4.97 5.27 10.67
N SER A 11 4.39 4.07 10.67
CA SER A 11 3.46 3.62 11.70
C SER A 11 3.45 2.10 11.78
N GLU A 12 3.30 1.58 12.98
CA GLU A 12 3.10 0.16 13.23
C GLU A 12 1.90 -0.04 14.15
N GLY A 13 0.87 -0.70 13.63
CA GLY A 13 -0.31 -1.10 14.38
C GLY A 13 -0.45 -2.61 14.48
N THR A 14 -1.54 -3.03 15.12
CA THR A 14 -1.90 -4.44 15.30
C THR A 14 -2.07 -5.18 13.98
N TYR A 15 -2.73 -4.55 13.00
CA TYR A 15 -3.13 -5.18 11.74
C TYR A 15 -2.34 -4.72 10.52
N VAL A 16 -1.62 -3.60 10.62
CA VAL A 16 -0.95 -2.95 9.49
C VAL A 16 0.37 -2.36 9.93
N VAL A 17 1.37 -2.43 9.07
CA VAL A 17 2.58 -1.62 9.15
C VAL A 17 2.70 -0.74 7.91
N VAL A 18 3.16 0.50 8.10
CA VAL A 18 3.28 1.50 7.04
C VAL A 18 4.72 1.97 6.96
N PHE A 19 5.32 1.85 5.78
CA PHE A 19 6.69 2.25 5.50
C PHE A 19 6.74 3.43 4.55
N ALA A 20 7.65 4.37 4.81
CA ALA A 20 8.14 5.26 3.77
C ALA A 20 9.17 4.48 2.95
N VAL A 21 9.07 4.60 1.63
CA VAL A 21 9.96 3.90 0.70
C VAL A 21 10.50 4.84 -0.37
N GLN A 22 11.57 4.41 -1.01
CA GLN A 22 12.08 5.00 -2.24
C GLN A 22 12.21 3.91 -3.30
N ASP A 23 11.71 4.16 -4.51
CA ASP A 23 11.98 3.31 -5.65
C ASP A 23 13.47 3.43 -6.02
N VAL A 24 14.18 2.30 -5.98
CA VAL A 24 15.61 2.21 -6.26
C VAL A 24 15.93 2.61 -7.70
N ALA A 25 15.01 2.38 -8.64
CA ALA A 25 15.25 2.67 -10.05
C ALA A 25 15.07 4.15 -10.38
N THR A 26 14.04 4.80 -9.81
CA THR A 26 13.64 6.16 -10.19
C THR A 26 13.91 7.22 -9.12
N GLY A 27 14.23 6.81 -7.89
CA GLY A 27 14.38 7.70 -6.74
C GLY A 27 13.05 8.28 -6.22
N VAL A 28 11.91 7.87 -6.79
CA VAL A 28 10.58 8.35 -6.40
C VAL A 28 10.25 7.87 -4.99
N HIS A 29 9.79 8.80 -4.15
CA HIS A 29 9.35 8.49 -2.79
C HIS A 29 7.91 8.01 -2.79
N GLY A 30 7.63 7.00 -1.97
CA GLY A 30 6.31 6.41 -1.85
C GLY A 30 6.00 5.94 -0.43
N VAL A 31 4.83 5.35 -0.28
CA VAL A 31 4.37 4.72 0.96
C VAL A 31 3.91 3.31 0.63
N ILE A 32 4.42 2.33 1.38
CA ILE A 32 3.95 0.95 1.33
C ILE A 32 3.17 0.66 2.61
N LYS A 33 1.93 0.21 2.44
CA LYS A 33 1.05 -0.24 3.53
C LYS A 33 0.95 -1.76 3.44
N ILE A 34 1.39 -2.48 4.46
CA ILE A 34 1.36 -3.95 4.52
C ILE A 34 0.34 -4.38 5.56
N ALA A 35 -0.69 -5.10 5.11
CA ALA A 35 -1.60 -5.80 6.01
C ALA A 35 -0.88 -7.02 6.61
N LYS A 36 -0.90 -7.13 7.94
CA LYS A 36 -0.33 -8.26 8.67
C LYS A 36 -1.31 -9.43 8.62
N LEU A 37 -0.80 -10.64 8.44
CA LEU A 37 -1.58 -11.85 8.65
C LEU A 37 -1.82 -12.03 10.15
N VAL A 38 -3.00 -11.60 10.63
CA VAL A 38 -3.41 -11.77 12.03
C VAL A 38 -4.66 -12.63 12.06
N GLY A 39 -4.52 -13.87 12.53
CA GLY A 39 -5.63 -14.82 12.60
C GLY A 39 -6.06 -15.32 11.21
N ASN A 40 -7.38 -15.34 10.97
CA ASN A 40 -8.02 -16.10 9.91
C ASN A 40 -8.33 -15.26 8.63
N ASP A 41 -7.32 -14.59 8.05
CA ASP A 41 -7.39 -13.90 6.74
C ASP A 41 -8.22 -12.59 6.63
N ALA A 42 -8.75 -12.04 7.72
CA ALA A 42 -9.53 -10.78 7.66
C ALA A 42 -8.74 -9.57 7.10
N GLY A 43 -7.41 -9.56 7.27
CA GLY A 43 -6.53 -8.50 6.77
C GLY A 43 -6.49 -8.41 5.25
N ASN A 44 -6.42 -9.56 4.56
CA ASN A 44 -6.33 -9.63 3.10
C ASN A 44 -7.61 -9.12 2.43
N GLN A 45 -8.77 -9.56 2.92
CA GLN A 45 -10.06 -9.11 2.37
C GLN A 45 -10.26 -7.61 2.55
N THR A 46 -9.85 -7.06 3.70
CA THR A 46 -9.94 -5.63 3.97
C THR A 46 -9.03 -4.82 3.03
N ALA A 47 -7.80 -5.29 2.80
CA ALA A 47 -6.85 -4.64 1.89
C ALA A 47 -7.33 -4.66 0.43
N GLU A 48 -7.98 -5.75 -0.01
CA GLU A 48 -8.59 -5.84 -1.35
C GLU A 48 -9.72 -4.84 -1.54
N TRP A 49 -10.61 -4.69 -0.56
CA TRP A 49 -11.69 -3.68 -0.61
C TRP A 49 -11.17 -2.25 -0.63
N GLU A 50 -10.17 -1.94 0.21
CA GLU A 50 -9.52 -0.63 0.21
C GLU A 50 -8.94 -0.31 -1.18
N SER A 51 -8.22 -1.28 -1.77
CA SER A 51 -7.63 -1.13 -3.11
C SER A 51 -8.68 -0.91 -4.19
N PHE A 52 -9.77 -1.69 -4.16
CA PHE A 52 -10.89 -1.54 -5.10
C PHE A 52 -11.52 -0.15 -5.04
N ILE A 53 -11.76 0.37 -3.83
CA ILE A 53 -12.35 1.69 -3.65
C ILE A 53 -11.40 2.77 -4.17
N LEU A 54 -10.11 2.72 -3.81
CA LEU A 54 -9.12 3.72 -4.25
C LEU A 54 -8.98 3.76 -5.78
N GLU A 55 -8.93 2.59 -6.44
CA GLU A 55 -8.91 2.52 -7.90
C GLU A 55 -10.17 3.12 -8.52
N LYS A 56 -11.34 2.79 -7.97
CA LYS A 56 -12.62 3.31 -8.46
C LYS A 56 -12.70 4.82 -8.32
N MET A 57 -12.29 5.37 -7.16
CA MET A 57 -12.28 6.81 -6.91
C MET A 57 -11.33 7.53 -7.88
N TYR A 58 -10.14 6.97 -8.13
CA TYR A 58 -9.20 7.53 -9.10
C TYR A 58 -9.77 7.55 -10.52
N ARG A 59 -10.43 6.46 -10.96
CA ARG A 59 -11.10 6.41 -12.27
C ARG A 59 -12.25 7.40 -12.40
N CYS A 60 -12.98 7.67 -11.32
CA CYS A 60 -14.06 8.65 -11.30
C CYS A 60 -13.55 10.10 -11.35
N ASN A 61 -12.53 10.43 -10.55
CA ASN A 61 -11.93 11.76 -10.56
C ASN A 61 -10.45 11.70 -10.14
N PRO A 62 -9.51 11.75 -11.10
CA PRO A 62 -8.07 11.68 -10.81
C PRO A 62 -7.52 12.93 -10.12
N ASN A 63 -8.28 14.04 -10.14
CA ASN A 63 -7.90 15.31 -9.50
C ASN A 63 -8.54 15.47 -8.11
N SER A 64 -9.20 14.43 -7.59
CA SER A 64 -9.74 14.45 -6.23
C SER A 64 -8.62 14.44 -5.18
N SER A 65 -8.88 15.00 -4.00
CA SER A 65 -7.96 14.99 -2.86
C SER A 65 -7.92 13.61 -2.17
N ILE A 66 -7.73 12.55 -2.94
CA ILE A 66 -7.67 11.16 -2.49
C ILE A 66 -6.31 10.59 -2.88
N VAL A 67 -5.69 9.84 -1.98
CA VAL A 67 -4.40 9.21 -2.26
C VAL A 67 -4.49 8.24 -3.43
N ARG A 68 -3.45 8.21 -4.26
CA ARG A 68 -3.39 7.32 -5.41
C ARG A 68 -2.78 5.97 -5.02
N LEU A 69 -3.48 4.89 -5.30
CA LEU A 69 -2.89 3.55 -5.32
C LEU A 69 -2.03 3.40 -6.57
N LEU A 70 -0.74 3.08 -6.38
CA LEU A 70 0.21 2.91 -7.49
C LEU A 70 0.34 1.44 -7.90
N ASP A 71 0.30 0.54 -6.93
CA ASP A 71 0.41 -0.90 -7.13
C ASP A 71 -0.20 -1.65 -5.93
N LYS A 72 -0.51 -2.94 -6.09
CA LYS A 72 -0.96 -3.83 -5.01
C LYS A 72 -0.45 -5.26 -5.22
N GLY A 73 -0.25 -6.00 -4.14
CA GLY A 73 0.17 -7.40 -4.21
C GLY A 73 0.33 -8.04 -2.84
N MET A 74 0.71 -9.32 -2.87
CA MET A 74 1.06 -10.10 -1.68
C MET A 74 2.58 -10.23 -1.62
N LEU A 75 3.15 -10.08 -0.41
CA LEU A 75 4.54 -10.44 -0.18
C LEU A 75 4.63 -11.97 -0.22
N ALA A 76 5.51 -12.47 -1.08
CA ALA A 76 5.92 -13.87 -1.02
C ALA A 76 6.82 -14.08 0.20
N ASP A 77 6.83 -15.32 0.68
CA ASP A 77 7.73 -15.85 1.70
C ASP A 77 9.22 -15.79 1.30
#